data_AF-A0A061NTS2-F1
#
_entry.id   AF-A0A061NTS2-F1
#
_cell.length_a   1.000
_cell.length_b   1.000
_cell.length_c   1.000
_cell.angle_alpha   90.00
_cell.angle_beta   90.00
_cell.angle_gamma   90.00
#
_symmetry.space_group_name_H-M   'P 1'
#
loop_
_entity.id
_entity.type
_entity.pdbx_description
1 polymer ?
#
loop_
_entity_poly.entity_id
_entity_poly.type
_entity_poly.pdbx_seq_one_letter_code
_entity_poly.pdbx_strand_id
1 'polypeptide(L)'
;MNKRAMTIEDMSNLERVSDVQFHPDGNDYVYIKTSINDADSYNSHLYASSVVEHEHQQWTFGDVLDHTPRFSPDGKQLVFLSNRSGTNQLWMIPTTGGEPQQLTFLKYGAGTPHWSPDGKTLLFSAHVLPDTHVYNEGELSSEAKKEERERKQKEPLRITRLKHKSDSRGWHDETVSQLLLYTIDTREITRLTEGSQDALAPAWHPDGTKVSFAMNKHGDGEQLSDIFIMNLADKSLEQATSGDGLYSLPSWSPDGSLFSYAGHQKGFAGSTQTEIYIKTSQGTNVITKAYDMQFPDSMISDWNSSAGNPGYVWKDNQNVITTASRYGKTGLFSLSLDGELTVLYEENAHVFEYSYHRTSDTFIVGISQPTDPSNLFLLKTSDKAHPLTHLNASILDEVELSQPITHSFTADDGWTIEGWLLKPFGFQEDQSYPLILEVHGGPHAMYGYAFFHELQVLAGKGYAVLYTNPRGSYGYGQTFVDAVRGDYGGNDYTDLLSAVDQTVDAYGWIDVDNIGVTGGSYGGFMTNWMVSHTNRFKAAVTQRSISNWLSFYGVSDIGYFFTKWEIGLIC
;
A
#
# COMPACT_ATOMS: atom_id res chain seq x y z
N MET A 1 32.81 15.56 6.20
CA MET A 1 32.25 16.90 6.51
C MET A 1 31.33 16.73 7.71
N ASN A 2 31.08 17.78 8.50
CA ASN A 2 30.03 17.68 9.53
C ASN A 2 28.68 17.63 8.83
N LYS A 3 27.88 16.61 9.11
CA LYS A 3 26.52 16.46 8.58
C LYS A 3 25.62 17.57 9.14
N ARG A 4 24.62 17.99 8.36
CA ARG A 4 23.57 18.94 8.78
C ARG A 4 22.28 18.21 9.13
N ALA A 5 21.32 18.92 9.71
CA ALA A 5 19.96 18.41 9.87
C ALA A 5 19.24 18.20 8.52
N MET A 6 18.33 17.23 8.48
CA MET A 6 17.30 17.09 7.44
C MET A 6 16.34 18.28 7.47
N THR A 7 15.95 18.74 6.29
CA THR A 7 15.03 19.88 6.08
C THR A 7 13.90 19.50 5.11
N ILE A 8 12.91 20.39 4.96
CA ILE A 8 11.78 20.14 4.06
C ILE A 8 12.26 20.15 2.61
N GLU A 9 13.22 21.03 2.30
CA GLU A 9 13.78 21.21 0.96
C GLU A 9 14.49 19.95 0.44
N ASP A 10 15.04 19.12 1.34
CA ASP A 10 15.71 17.86 1.01
C ASP A 10 14.77 16.81 0.42
N MET A 11 13.46 16.95 0.59
CA MET A 11 12.47 16.04 0.00
C MET A 11 12.63 15.94 -1.52
N SER A 12 13.01 17.04 -2.18
CA SER A 12 13.26 17.09 -3.63
C SER A 12 14.51 16.33 -4.07
N ASN A 13 15.44 16.06 -3.15
CA ASN A 13 16.70 15.35 -3.41
C ASN A 13 16.64 13.87 -3.05
N LEU A 14 15.52 13.41 -2.47
CA LEU A 14 15.32 12.02 -2.14
C LEU A 14 14.68 11.28 -3.33
N GLU A 15 15.11 10.04 -3.53
CA GLU A 15 14.58 9.13 -4.56
C GLU A 15 13.92 7.92 -3.89
N ARG A 16 12.95 7.32 -4.59
CA ARG A 16 12.21 6.14 -4.12
C ARG A 16 12.21 5.02 -5.16
N VAL A 17 12.43 3.78 -4.71
CA VAL A 17 12.15 2.57 -5.51
C VAL A 17 10.73 2.08 -5.30
N SER A 18 10.15 1.46 -6.33
CA SER A 18 8.90 0.69 -6.23
C SER A 18 8.74 -0.30 -7.38
N ASP A 19 7.82 -1.25 -7.22
CA ASP A 19 7.38 -2.24 -8.19
C ASP A 19 8.53 -2.97 -8.89
N VAL A 20 9.42 -3.56 -8.08
CA VAL A 20 10.51 -4.41 -8.58
C VAL A 20 9.99 -5.73 -9.14
N GLN A 21 10.55 -6.14 -10.27
CA GLN A 21 10.20 -7.36 -11.00
C GLN A 21 11.45 -8.10 -11.44
N PHE A 22 11.57 -9.36 -11.03
CA PHE A 22 12.55 -10.25 -11.63
C PHE A 22 12.25 -10.48 -13.12
N HIS A 23 13.32 -10.46 -13.92
CA HIS A 23 13.27 -11.05 -15.24
C HIS A 23 13.08 -12.59 -15.11
N PRO A 24 12.33 -13.26 -16.01
CA PRO A 24 12.04 -14.70 -15.89
C PRO A 24 13.25 -15.64 -15.88
N ASP A 25 14.43 -15.15 -16.25
CA ASP A 25 15.68 -15.94 -16.18
C ASP A 25 16.37 -15.87 -14.80
N GLY A 26 15.96 -14.92 -13.94
CA GLY A 26 16.50 -14.69 -12.60
C GLY A 26 17.84 -13.94 -12.53
N ASN A 27 18.40 -13.50 -13.66
CA ASN A 27 19.69 -12.81 -13.69
C ASN A 27 19.56 -11.28 -13.64
N ASP A 28 18.44 -10.77 -14.12
CA ASP A 28 18.15 -9.34 -14.22
C ASP A 28 16.83 -9.00 -13.52
N TYR A 29 16.63 -7.71 -13.26
CA TYR A 29 15.37 -7.18 -12.73
C TYR A 29 15.11 -5.78 -13.26
N VAL A 30 13.84 -5.38 -13.25
CA VAL A 30 13.40 -4.01 -13.52
C VAL A 30 12.70 -3.47 -12.28
N TYR A 31 12.88 -2.18 -11.99
CA TYR A 31 12.17 -1.47 -10.93
C TYR A 31 11.79 -0.07 -11.39
N ILE A 32 10.89 0.57 -10.65
CA ILE A 32 10.51 1.97 -10.84
C ILE A 32 11.36 2.82 -9.91
N LYS A 33 11.97 3.88 -10.46
CA LYS A 33 12.53 4.97 -9.66
C LYS A 33 11.64 6.19 -9.79
N THR A 34 11.22 6.77 -8.67
CA THR A 34 10.47 8.03 -8.60
C THR A 34 11.36 9.15 -8.05
N SER A 35 11.32 10.32 -8.68
CA SER A 35 11.99 11.55 -8.24
C SER A 35 11.08 12.77 -8.44
N ILE A 36 11.42 13.89 -7.81
CA ILE A 36 10.77 15.18 -8.02
C ILE A 36 11.56 15.95 -9.09
N ASN A 37 10.86 16.57 -10.05
CA ASN A 37 11.46 17.38 -11.12
C ASN A 37 11.49 18.88 -10.78
N ASP A 38 12.12 19.68 -11.63
CA ASP A 38 12.27 21.14 -11.46
C ASP A 38 10.93 21.92 -11.43
N ALA A 39 9.81 21.28 -11.77
CA ALA A 39 8.47 21.84 -11.73
C ALA A 39 7.67 21.35 -10.50
N ASP A 40 8.36 20.87 -9.46
CA ASP A 40 7.78 20.33 -8.21
C ASP A 40 6.77 19.21 -8.47
N SER A 41 6.99 18.40 -9.51
CA SER A 41 6.14 17.28 -9.89
C SER A 41 6.89 15.96 -9.86
N TYR A 42 6.19 14.85 -9.62
CA TYR A 42 6.80 13.53 -9.66
C TYR A 42 7.01 13.06 -11.10
N ASN A 43 8.18 12.49 -11.35
CA ASN A 43 8.49 11.67 -12.52
C ASN A 43 8.81 10.24 -12.05
N SER A 44 8.38 9.23 -12.81
CA SER A 44 8.75 7.84 -12.54
C SER A 44 9.14 7.11 -13.81
N HIS A 45 10.24 6.36 -13.74
CA HIS A 45 10.84 5.70 -14.90
C HIS A 45 11.24 4.26 -14.60
N LEU A 46 11.35 3.46 -15.67
CA LEU A 46 11.85 2.10 -15.62
C LEU A 46 13.38 2.12 -15.52
N TYR A 47 13.92 1.36 -14.58
CA TYR A 47 15.36 1.06 -14.45
C TYR A 47 15.55 -0.45 -14.51
N ALA A 48 16.47 -0.93 -15.34
CA ALA A 48 16.88 -2.32 -15.38
C ALA A 48 18.26 -2.50 -14.76
N SER A 49 18.50 -3.66 -14.17
CA SER A 49 19.77 -3.96 -13.52
C SER A 49 20.03 -5.46 -13.47
N SER A 50 21.31 -5.82 -13.46
CA SER A 50 21.75 -7.18 -13.18
C SER A 50 21.76 -7.45 -11.68
N VAL A 51 21.39 -8.68 -11.29
CA VAL A 51 21.50 -9.19 -9.92
C VAL A 51 22.97 -9.35 -9.49
N VAL A 52 23.90 -9.55 -10.43
CA VAL A 52 25.32 -9.81 -10.14
C VAL A 52 26.19 -8.57 -10.34
N GLU A 53 26.01 -7.84 -11.45
CA GLU A 53 26.88 -6.71 -11.78
C GLU A 53 26.43 -5.40 -11.09
N HIS A 54 25.16 -5.31 -10.66
CA HIS A 54 24.56 -4.14 -10.03
C HIS A 54 24.65 -2.84 -10.87
N GLU A 55 24.74 -2.97 -12.19
CA GLU A 55 24.70 -1.83 -13.11
C GLU A 55 23.24 -1.40 -13.35
N HIS A 56 22.86 -0.22 -12.85
CA HIS A 56 21.52 0.33 -13.04
C HIS A 56 21.42 1.17 -14.30
N GLN A 57 20.61 0.73 -15.26
CA GLN A 57 20.36 1.43 -16.51
C GLN A 57 18.92 1.96 -16.56
N GLN A 58 18.77 3.27 -16.75
CA GLN A 58 17.47 3.88 -17.02
C GLN A 58 16.99 3.51 -18.44
N TRP A 59 15.77 2.98 -18.55
CA TRP A 59 15.16 2.57 -19.81
C TRP A 59 14.15 3.58 -20.37
N THR A 60 13.51 4.37 -19.51
CA THR A 60 12.52 5.36 -19.94
C THR A 60 12.83 6.75 -19.38
N PHE A 61 12.34 7.79 -20.08
CA PHE A 61 12.67 9.20 -19.83
C PHE A 61 11.45 10.09 -20.11
N GLY A 62 11.53 11.35 -19.67
CA GLY A 62 10.53 12.40 -19.90
C GLY A 62 9.72 12.75 -18.65
N ASP A 63 8.85 13.76 -18.77
CA ASP A 63 7.95 14.21 -17.70
C ASP A 63 6.69 13.34 -17.66
N VAL A 64 6.89 12.09 -17.23
CA VAL A 64 5.91 11.02 -17.26
C VAL A 64 5.93 10.21 -15.97
N LEU A 65 4.83 9.52 -15.74
CA LEU A 65 4.72 8.50 -14.69
C LEU A 65 4.65 7.13 -15.38
N ASP A 66 5.80 6.46 -15.49
CA ASP A 66 5.88 5.06 -15.86
C ASP A 66 5.80 4.19 -14.59
N HIS A 67 4.96 3.15 -14.60
CA HIS A 67 4.77 2.25 -13.46
C HIS A 67 4.24 0.87 -13.88
N THR A 68 4.17 -0.07 -12.94
CA THR A 68 3.60 -1.41 -13.18
C THR A 68 4.26 -2.22 -14.31
N PRO A 69 5.60 -2.36 -14.29
CA PRO A 69 6.32 -3.15 -15.29
C PRO A 69 6.00 -4.64 -15.12
N ARG A 70 5.80 -5.41 -16.19
CA ARG A 70 5.57 -6.87 -16.12
C ARG A 70 6.25 -7.54 -17.32
N PHE A 71 7.18 -8.45 -17.05
CA PHE A 71 7.85 -9.21 -18.11
C PHE A 71 6.88 -10.20 -18.77
N SER A 72 7.02 -10.37 -20.08
CA SER A 72 6.41 -11.51 -20.78
C SER A 72 6.94 -12.82 -20.20
N PRO A 73 6.19 -13.93 -20.26
CA PRO A 73 6.65 -15.22 -19.74
C PRO A 73 7.99 -15.70 -20.33
N ASP A 74 8.32 -15.29 -21.56
CA ASP A 74 9.59 -15.60 -22.23
C ASP A 74 10.70 -14.57 -21.98
N GLY A 75 10.42 -13.51 -21.21
CA GLY A 75 11.36 -12.45 -20.84
C GLY A 75 11.74 -11.47 -21.95
N LYS A 76 11.23 -11.64 -23.19
CA LYS A 76 11.67 -10.81 -24.32
C LYS A 76 11.04 -9.43 -24.37
N GLN A 77 9.94 -9.25 -23.66
CA GLN A 77 9.14 -8.02 -23.68
C GLN A 77 8.80 -7.62 -22.25
N LEU A 78 8.69 -6.32 -22.02
CA LEU A 78 8.18 -5.76 -20.78
C LEU A 78 7.00 -4.86 -21.11
N VAL A 79 5.82 -5.17 -20.56
CA VAL A 79 4.65 -4.26 -20.61
C VAL A 79 4.65 -3.39 -19.36
N PHE A 80 4.22 -2.14 -19.46
CA PHE A 80 4.09 -1.22 -18.33
C PHE A 80 2.98 -0.20 -18.60
N LEU A 81 2.56 0.52 -17.56
CA LEU A 81 1.64 1.63 -17.67
C LEU A 81 2.41 2.95 -17.76
N SER A 82 1.95 3.85 -18.64
CA SER A 82 2.51 5.20 -18.77
C SER A 82 1.44 6.21 -19.08
N ASN A 83 1.51 7.38 -18.44
CA ASN A 83 0.66 8.52 -18.73
C ASN A 83 1.15 9.40 -19.90
N ARG A 84 2.18 8.96 -20.65
CA ARG A 84 2.83 9.76 -21.69
C ARG A 84 1.92 10.22 -22.83
N SER A 85 0.78 9.56 -23.05
CA SER A 85 -0.26 10.01 -23.98
C SER A 85 -1.39 10.81 -23.31
N GLY A 86 -1.18 11.29 -22.08
CA GLY A 86 -2.12 12.10 -21.28
C GLY A 86 -2.99 11.28 -20.32
N THR A 87 -3.07 9.97 -20.46
CA THR A 87 -3.73 9.05 -19.52
C THR A 87 -2.97 7.73 -19.49
N ASN A 88 -3.12 6.95 -18.41
CA ASN A 88 -2.43 5.66 -18.30
C ASN A 88 -2.87 4.71 -19.42
N GLN A 89 -1.94 4.28 -20.26
CA GLN A 89 -2.13 3.25 -21.28
C GLN A 89 -1.09 2.15 -21.09
N LEU A 90 -1.34 0.98 -21.68
CA LEU A 90 -0.34 -0.08 -21.78
C LEU A 90 0.68 0.28 -22.86
N TRP A 91 1.96 0.21 -22.49
CA TRP A 91 3.12 0.38 -23.34
C TRP A 91 4.01 -0.83 -23.23
N MET A 92 4.80 -1.09 -24.26
CA MET A 92 5.66 -2.27 -24.32
C MET A 92 7.03 -1.93 -24.85
N ILE A 93 8.08 -2.45 -24.23
CA ILE A 93 9.47 -2.30 -24.65
C ILE A 93 10.14 -3.67 -24.82
N PRO A 94 10.92 -3.91 -25.88
CA PRO A 94 11.77 -5.11 -25.97
C PRO A 94 12.86 -5.06 -24.90
N THR A 95 13.13 -6.18 -24.23
CA THR A 95 14.17 -6.24 -23.19
C THR A 95 15.58 -6.18 -23.75
N THR A 96 15.74 -6.40 -25.06
CA THR A 96 17.01 -6.21 -25.79
C THR A 96 17.26 -4.76 -26.23
N GLY A 97 16.38 -3.82 -25.87
CA GLY A 97 16.46 -2.41 -26.23
C GLY A 97 15.59 -2.03 -27.42
N GLY A 98 15.23 -0.74 -27.48
CA GLY A 98 14.30 -0.15 -28.43
C GLY A 98 13.44 0.94 -27.78
N GLU A 99 12.52 1.54 -28.54
CA GLU A 99 11.58 2.53 -28.00
C GLU A 99 10.28 1.86 -27.50
N PRO A 100 9.65 2.39 -26.43
CA PRO A 100 8.33 1.93 -26.01
C PRO A 100 7.26 2.10 -27.09
N GLN A 101 6.48 1.05 -27.35
CA GLN A 101 5.33 1.06 -28.24
C GLN A 101 4.03 1.07 -27.44
N GLN A 102 3.11 1.99 -27.76
CA GLN A 102 1.75 1.99 -27.20
C GLN A 102 0.97 0.77 -27.69
N LEU A 103 0.24 0.13 -26.78
CA LEU A 103 -0.65 -1.00 -27.08
C LEU A 103 -2.12 -0.59 -27.05
N THR A 104 -2.52 0.21 -26.07
CA THR A 104 -3.92 0.58 -25.85
C THR A 104 -4.19 2.06 -26.08
N PHE A 105 -5.41 2.33 -26.53
CA PHE A 105 -5.92 3.67 -26.83
C PHE A 105 -7.30 3.85 -26.18
N LEU A 106 -7.37 3.58 -24.87
CA LEU A 106 -8.64 3.59 -24.11
C LEU A 106 -8.96 4.99 -23.60
N LYS A 107 -10.20 5.45 -23.79
CA LYS A 107 -10.64 6.79 -23.39
C LYS A 107 -10.33 7.12 -21.92
N TYR A 108 -10.59 6.17 -21.02
CA TYR A 108 -10.41 6.31 -19.57
C TYR A 108 -9.11 5.67 -19.04
N GLY A 109 -8.24 5.20 -19.94
CA GLY A 109 -6.99 4.53 -19.60
C GLY A 109 -7.13 3.03 -19.29
N ALA A 110 -5.99 2.36 -19.25
CA ALA A 110 -5.83 0.96 -18.88
C ALA A 110 -5.37 0.80 -17.42
N GLY A 111 -5.66 -0.34 -16.82
CA GLY A 111 -5.17 -0.73 -15.50
C GLY A 111 -4.05 -1.78 -15.56
N THR A 112 -3.74 -2.35 -14.39
CA THR A 112 -2.63 -3.30 -14.19
C THR A 112 -2.67 -4.48 -15.17
N PRO A 113 -1.62 -4.69 -15.99
CA PRO A 113 -1.55 -5.81 -16.92
C PRO A 113 -1.12 -7.12 -16.25
N HIS A 114 -1.72 -8.22 -16.70
CA HIS A 114 -1.37 -9.59 -16.34
C HIS A 114 -1.21 -10.44 -17.60
N TRP A 115 0.00 -10.92 -17.88
CA TRP A 115 0.27 -11.81 -19.01
C TRP A 115 -0.48 -13.14 -18.86
N SER A 116 -1.05 -13.62 -19.97
CA SER A 116 -1.46 -15.01 -20.08
C SER A 116 -0.23 -15.92 -19.95
N PRO A 117 -0.38 -17.17 -19.44
CA PRO A 117 0.74 -18.09 -19.28
C PRO A 117 1.52 -18.38 -20.57
N ASP A 118 0.85 -18.30 -21.72
CA ASP A 118 1.46 -18.50 -23.04
C ASP A 118 2.05 -17.22 -23.66
N GLY A 119 1.94 -16.08 -22.99
CA GLY A 119 2.49 -14.79 -23.42
C GLY A 119 1.78 -14.13 -24.61
N LYS A 120 0.59 -14.60 -25.00
CA LYS A 120 -0.12 -14.06 -26.19
C LYS A 120 -1.15 -12.99 -25.89
N THR A 121 -1.57 -12.88 -24.63
CA THR A 121 -2.68 -12.02 -24.23
C THR A 121 -2.35 -11.30 -22.93
N LEU A 122 -2.83 -10.06 -22.80
CA LEU A 122 -2.80 -9.30 -21.56
C LEU A 122 -4.22 -9.20 -20.99
N LEU A 123 -4.37 -9.51 -19.71
CA LEU A 123 -5.59 -9.31 -18.93
C LEU A 123 -5.42 -8.10 -18.02
N PHE A 124 -6.40 -7.21 -17.99
CA PHE A 124 -6.37 -6.04 -17.12
C PHE A 124 -7.77 -5.52 -16.85
N SER A 125 -7.92 -4.78 -15.75
CA SER A 125 -9.13 -4.02 -15.47
C SER A 125 -9.04 -2.62 -16.11
N ALA A 126 -10.11 -2.11 -16.71
CA ALA A 126 -10.19 -0.71 -17.15
C ALA A 126 -11.58 -0.11 -16.91
N HIS A 127 -11.63 1.20 -16.71
CA HIS A 127 -12.88 1.94 -16.63
C HIS A 127 -13.53 2.05 -18.01
N VAL A 128 -14.78 1.60 -18.11
CA VAL A 128 -15.57 1.63 -19.35
C VAL A 128 -16.98 2.10 -19.03
N LEU A 129 -17.69 2.63 -20.02
CA LEU A 129 -19.11 2.86 -19.87
C LEU A 129 -19.86 1.51 -19.85
N PRO A 130 -20.90 1.37 -19.00
CA PRO A 130 -21.77 0.21 -19.04
C PRO A 130 -22.34 0.01 -20.44
N ASP A 131 -22.40 -1.25 -20.88
CA ASP A 131 -23.04 -1.67 -22.13
C ASP A 131 -22.47 -1.02 -23.43
N THR A 132 -21.27 -0.44 -23.39
CA THR A 132 -20.57 0.02 -24.59
C THR A 132 -19.57 -1.01 -25.10
N HIS A 133 -19.41 -1.04 -26.43
CA HIS A 133 -18.31 -1.75 -27.06
C HIS A 133 -17.01 -0.99 -26.81
N VAL A 134 -15.95 -1.71 -26.44
CA VAL A 134 -14.63 -1.12 -26.23
C VAL A 134 -13.80 -1.36 -27.48
N TYR A 135 -13.43 -0.30 -28.17
CA TYR A 135 -12.56 -0.36 -29.33
C TYR A 135 -11.74 0.91 -29.41
N ASN A 136 -10.41 0.82 -29.26
CA ASN A 136 -9.40 1.88 -29.48
C ASN A 136 -9.99 3.28 -29.71
N GLU A 137 -10.65 3.81 -28.68
CA GLU A 137 -11.55 4.97 -28.79
C GLU A 137 -10.76 6.26 -28.96
N GLY A 138 -9.44 6.17 -28.75
CA GLY A 138 -8.53 7.29 -28.56
C GLY A 138 -8.55 7.72 -27.10
N GLU A 139 -7.37 7.92 -26.53
CA GLU A 139 -7.20 8.57 -25.24
C GLU A 139 -7.73 10.02 -25.27
N LEU A 140 -8.21 10.48 -24.11
CA LEU A 140 -8.49 11.91 -23.92
C LEU A 140 -7.16 12.66 -23.72
N SER A 141 -6.89 13.66 -24.58
CA SER A 141 -5.81 14.60 -24.35
C SER A 141 -6.03 15.39 -23.06
N SER A 142 -4.96 15.95 -22.48
CA SER A 142 -5.03 16.78 -21.29
C SER A 142 -6.00 17.96 -21.46
N GLU A 143 -6.02 18.60 -22.63
CA GLU A 143 -6.92 19.69 -22.99
C GLU A 143 -8.38 19.18 -23.07
N ALA A 144 -8.61 18.05 -23.73
CA ALA A 144 -9.95 17.47 -23.84
C ALA A 144 -10.52 17.09 -22.46
N LYS A 145 -9.69 16.52 -21.57
CA LYS A 145 -10.07 16.25 -20.17
C LYS A 145 -10.45 17.53 -19.43
N LYS A 146 -9.67 18.60 -19.62
CA LYS A 146 -9.94 19.90 -19.00
C LYS A 146 -11.25 20.50 -19.51
N GLU A 147 -11.48 20.51 -20.81
CA GLU A 147 -12.73 20.98 -21.43
C GLU A 147 -13.94 20.16 -20.96
N GLU A 148 -13.82 18.83 -20.91
CA GLU A 148 -14.89 17.97 -20.41
C GLU A 148 -15.20 18.26 -18.93
N ARG A 149 -14.17 18.49 -18.10
CA ARG A 149 -14.33 18.87 -16.69
C ARG A 149 -15.02 20.23 -16.55
N GLU A 150 -14.58 21.24 -17.30
CA GLU A 150 -15.18 22.59 -17.28
C GLU A 150 -16.62 22.60 -17.78
N ARG A 151 -16.95 21.77 -18.79
CA ARG A 151 -18.33 21.58 -19.25
C ARG A 151 -19.18 20.94 -18.15
N LYS A 152 -18.71 19.83 -17.56
CA LYS A 152 -19.43 19.11 -16.49
C LYS A 152 -19.65 19.98 -15.25
N GLN A 153 -18.75 20.89 -14.93
CA GLN A 153 -18.92 21.85 -13.81
C GLN A 153 -20.08 22.83 -14.02
N LYS A 154 -20.53 23.05 -15.27
CA LYS A 154 -21.67 23.92 -15.59
C LYS A 154 -23.01 23.17 -15.57
N GLU A 155 -22.97 21.84 -15.47
CA GLU A 155 -24.15 20.97 -15.45
C GLU A 155 -24.50 20.59 -14.00
N PRO A 156 -25.78 20.45 -13.63
CA PRO A 156 -26.15 19.94 -12.33
C PRO A 156 -25.56 18.54 -12.11
N LEU A 157 -24.88 18.34 -10.97
CA LEU A 157 -24.37 17.03 -10.61
C LEU A 157 -25.54 16.10 -10.26
N ARG A 158 -25.74 15.05 -11.04
CA ARG A 158 -26.74 14.01 -10.80
C ARG A 158 -26.12 12.83 -10.05
N ILE A 159 -26.45 12.68 -8.77
CA ILE A 159 -26.00 11.57 -7.93
C ILE A 159 -27.12 10.53 -7.80
N THR A 160 -26.85 9.30 -8.22
CA THR A 160 -27.81 8.16 -8.13
C THR A 160 -27.25 6.95 -7.39
N ARG A 161 -26.00 7.03 -6.93
CA ARG A 161 -25.26 5.97 -6.23
C ARG A 161 -24.88 6.46 -4.84
N LEU A 162 -24.84 5.57 -3.87
CA LEU A 162 -24.29 5.87 -2.55
C LEU A 162 -22.78 6.12 -2.65
N LYS A 163 -22.05 5.25 -3.37
CA LYS A 163 -20.61 5.41 -3.65
C LYS A 163 -20.39 6.35 -4.84
N HIS A 164 -20.65 7.64 -4.62
CA HIS A 164 -20.63 8.67 -5.66
C HIS A 164 -19.33 9.48 -5.75
N LYS A 165 -18.42 9.29 -4.80
CA LYS A 165 -17.10 9.91 -4.78
C LYS A 165 -16.11 9.01 -4.06
N SER A 166 -14.83 9.27 -4.26
CA SER A 166 -13.74 8.72 -3.46
C SER A 166 -12.64 9.75 -3.29
N ASP A 167 -11.90 9.63 -2.20
CA ASP A 167 -10.61 10.29 -2.05
C ASP A 167 -9.72 10.03 -3.28
N SER A 168 -8.88 11.02 -3.64
CA SER A 168 -8.00 11.01 -4.81
C SER A 168 -8.66 11.01 -6.21
N ARG A 169 -9.86 10.43 -6.38
CA ARG A 169 -10.61 10.43 -7.67
C ARG A 169 -11.62 11.57 -7.78
N GLY A 170 -12.18 12.02 -6.66
CA GLY A 170 -13.28 12.99 -6.64
C GLY A 170 -14.62 12.35 -7.00
N TRP A 171 -15.48 13.08 -7.72
CA TRP A 171 -16.80 12.58 -8.12
C TRP A 171 -16.70 11.45 -9.14
N HIS A 172 -17.41 10.36 -8.91
CA HIS A 172 -17.48 9.23 -9.83
C HIS A 172 -18.35 9.60 -11.04
N ASP A 173 -17.86 9.27 -12.23
CA ASP A 173 -18.64 9.27 -13.46
C ASP A 173 -19.37 7.92 -13.63
N GLU A 174 -20.11 7.78 -14.72
CA GLU A 174 -20.91 6.57 -14.99
C GLU A 174 -20.07 5.32 -15.34
N THR A 175 -18.75 5.43 -15.33
CA THR A 175 -17.86 4.30 -15.66
C THR A 175 -17.86 3.25 -14.56
N VAL A 176 -17.56 2.02 -14.98
CA VAL A 176 -17.35 0.84 -14.14
C VAL A 176 -16.07 0.15 -14.57
N SER A 177 -15.33 -0.43 -13.63
CA SER A 177 -14.15 -1.22 -13.93
C SER A 177 -14.55 -2.59 -14.46
N GLN A 178 -14.06 -2.97 -15.63
CA GLN A 178 -14.34 -4.25 -16.27
C GLN A 178 -13.05 -4.93 -16.67
N LEU A 179 -13.08 -6.26 -16.82
CA LEU A 179 -11.93 -7.02 -17.32
C LEU A 179 -11.90 -6.99 -18.84
N LEU A 180 -10.70 -6.76 -19.38
CA LEU A 180 -10.42 -6.76 -20.81
C LEU A 180 -9.24 -7.67 -21.11
N LEU A 181 -9.26 -8.24 -22.31
CA LEU A 181 -8.18 -9.00 -22.90
C LEU A 181 -7.62 -8.20 -24.08
N TYR A 182 -6.30 -8.02 -24.14
CA TYR A 182 -5.60 -7.49 -25.31
C TYR A 182 -4.73 -8.59 -25.91
N THR A 183 -4.99 -8.97 -27.17
CA THR A 183 -4.22 -9.99 -27.89
C THR A 183 -3.03 -9.35 -28.59
N ILE A 184 -1.81 -9.81 -28.30
CA ILE A 184 -0.57 -9.19 -28.80
C ILE A 184 -0.49 -9.18 -30.33
N ASP A 185 -0.73 -10.33 -30.96
CA ASP A 185 -0.53 -10.50 -32.40
C ASP A 185 -1.55 -9.74 -33.25
N THR A 186 -2.83 -9.76 -32.84
CA THR A 186 -3.93 -9.10 -33.58
C THR A 186 -4.16 -7.66 -33.15
N ARG A 187 -3.65 -7.27 -31.97
CA ARG A 187 -3.90 -5.97 -31.32
C ARG A 187 -5.38 -5.71 -31.04
N GLU A 188 -6.16 -6.77 -30.88
CA GLU A 188 -7.60 -6.69 -30.59
C GLU A 188 -7.85 -6.64 -29.08
N ILE A 189 -8.83 -5.83 -28.69
CA ILE A 189 -9.34 -5.76 -27.32
C ILE A 189 -10.69 -6.46 -27.24
N THR A 190 -10.83 -7.40 -26.30
CA THR A 190 -12.09 -8.07 -25.99
C THR A 190 -12.50 -7.78 -24.56
N ARG A 191 -13.73 -7.30 -24.37
CA ARG A 191 -14.34 -7.16 -23.04
C ARG A 191 -14.75 -8.54 -22.51
N LEU A 192 -14.28 -8.88 -21.31
CA LEU A 192 -14.51 -10.18 -20.68
C LEU A 192 -15.68 -10.15 -19.68
N THR A 193 -15.83 -9.07 -18.92
CA THR A 193 -16.95 -8.89 -17.97
C THR A 193 -17.90 -7.79 -18.43
N GLU A 194 -19.16 -7.90 -18.04
CA GLU A 194 -20.23 -6.94 -18.35
C GLU A 194 -21.02 -6.59 -17.07
N GLY A 195 -21.87 -5.56 -17.16
CA GLY A 195 -22.72 -5.11 -16.05
C GLY A 195 -22.27 -3.79 -15.43
N SER A 196 -22.78 -3.53 -14.22
CA SER A 196 -22.62 -2.26 -13.49
C SER A 196 -21.74 -2.37 -12.25
N GLN A 197 -21.16 -3.54 -12.00
CA GLN A 197 -20.28 -3.84 -10.87
C GLN A 197 -18.82 -3.76 -11.31
N ASP A 198 -17.95 -3.29 -10.43
CA ASP A 198 -16.51 -3.29 -10.67
C ASP A 198 -15.95 -4.72 -10.59
N ALA A 199 -15.22 -5.14 -11.62
CA ALA A 199 -14.40 -6.34 -11.64
C ALA A 199 -12.91 -5.96 -11.50
N LEU A 200 -12.26 -6.48 -10.46
CA LEU A 200 -10.94 -6.03 -9.98
C LEU A 200 -10.02 -7.20 -9.67
N ALA A 201 -8.72 -6.91 -9.55
CA ALA A 201 -7.66 -7.84 -9.14
C ALA A 201 -7.73 -9.20 -9.87
N PRO A 202 -7.67 -9.22 -11.21
CA PRO A 202 -7.77 -10.45 -11.96
C PRO A 202 -6.50 -11.31 -11.82
N ALA A 203 -6.66 -12.64 -11.87
CA ALA A 203 -5.56 -13.59 -11.92
C ALA A 203 -5.85 -14.73 -12.90
N TRP A 204 -4.85 -15.09 -13.69
CA TRP A 204 -4.91 -16.23 -14.60
C TRP A 204 -4.76 -17.55 -13.84
N HIS A 205 -5.57 -18.54 -14.22
CA HIS A 205 -5.21 -19.93 -13.95
C HIS A 205 -3.97 -20.31 -14.79
N PRO A 206 -3.01 -21.12 -14.28
CA PRO A 206 -1.74 -21.40 -14.97
C PRO A 206 -1.86 -22.07 -16.34
N ASP A 207 -2.98 -22.73 -16.63
CA ASP A 207 -3.26 -23.32 -17.94
C ASP A 207 -3.88 -22.35 -18.96
N GLY A 208 -4.20 -21.11 -18.54
CA GLY A 208 -4.79 -20.07 -19.39
C GLY A 208 -6.28 -20.26 -19.71
N THR A 209 -6.98 -21.23 -19.11
CA THR A 209 -8.38 -21.53 -19.43
C THR A 209 -9.40 -20.78 -18.56
N LYS A 210 -8.95 -20.28 -17.41
CA LYS A 210 -9.80 -19.58 -16.42
C LYS A 210 -9.16 -18.29 -15.93
N VAL A 211 -10.01 -17.38 -15.49
CA VAL A 211 -9.65 -16.14 -14.82
C VAL A 211 -10.43 -16.01 -13.53
N SER A 212 -9.75 -15.70 -12.43
CA SER A 212 -10.37 -15.33 -11.16
C SER A 212 -10.31 -13.82 -10.93
N PHE A 213 -11.30 -13.23 -10.27
CA PHE A 213 -11.33 -11.79 -9.97
C PHE A 213 -12.25 -11.46 -8.80
N ALA A 214 -12.06 -10.29 -8.18
CA ALA A 214 -12.90 -9.78 -7.12
C ALA A 214 -14.03 -8.90 -7.67
N MET A 215 -15.23 -9.01 -7.11
CA MET A 215 -16.40 -8.21 -7.49
C MET A 215 -17.41 -8.13 -6.34
N ASN A 216 -18.10 -6.99 -6.21
CA ASN A 216 -19.23 -6.82 -5.30
C ASN A 216 -20.56 -6.90 -6.06
N LYS A 217 -21.35 -7.95 -5.82
CA LYS A 217 -22.69 -8.13 -6.44
C LYS A 217 -23.85 -7.53 -5.63
N HIS A 218 -23.61 -7.09 -4.40
CA HIS A 218 -24.65 -6.68 -3.44
C HIS A 218 -25.06 -5.20 -3.58
N GLY A 219 -24.44 -4.48 -4.51
CA GLY A 219 -24.64 -3.04 -4.69
C GLY A 219 -23.67 -2.20 -3.86
N ASP A 220 -23.71 -0.89 -4.04
CA ASP A 220 -22.75 0.05 -3.46
C ASP A 220 -23.03 0.41 -1.98
N GLY A 221 -24.18 -0.02 -1.45
CA GLY A 221 -24.56 0.12 -0.05
C GLY A 221 -23.88 -0.87 0.90
N GLU A 222 -23.45 -2.02 0.40
CA GLU A 222 -22.83 -3.07 1.20
C GLU A 222 -21.34 -3.14 0.94
N GLN A 223 -20.53 -3.06 2.00
CA GLN A 223 -19.10 -3.37 1.90
C GLN A 223 -18.94 -4.89 1.94
N LEU A 224 -18.99 -5.48 0.74
CA LEU A 224 -18.74 -6.87 0.44
C LEU A 224 -17.86 -6.96 -0.80
N SER A 225 -17.10 -8.04 -0.90
CA SER A 225 -16.35 -8.38 -2.10
C SER A 225 -16.19 -9.89 -2.12
N ASP A 226 -16.53 -10.51 -3.24
CA ASP A 226 -16.42 -11.94 -3.44
C ASP A 226 -15.50 -12.25 -4.60
N ILE A 227 -14.95 -13.45 -4.56
CA ILE A 227 -14.09 -13.95 -5.60
C ILE A 227 -14.91 -14.78 -6.57
N PHE A 228 -14.79 -14.48 -7.86
CA PHE A 228 -15.43 -15.22 -8.94
C PHE A 228 -14.38 -15.87 -9.82
N ILE A 229 -14.70 -17.04 -10.38
CA ILE A 229 -13.88 -17.78 -11.34
C ILE A 229 -14.67 -17.91 -12.63
N MET A 230 -14.14 -17.38 -13.72
CA MET A 230 -14.72 -17.46 -15.05
C MET A 230 -13.97 -18.47 -15.91
N ASN A 231 -14.69 -19.38 -16.57
CA ASN A 231 -14.15 -20.19 -17.64
C ASN A 231 -14.19 -19.40 -18.96
N LEU A 232 -13.05 -19.29 -19.66
CA LEU A 232 -12.95 -18.47 -20.86
C LEU A 232 -13.61 -19.09 -22.09
N ALA A 233 -13.78 -20.41 -22.14
CA ALA A 233 -14.33 -21.10 -23.31
C ALA A 233 -15.85 -20.89 -23.44
N ASP A 234 -16.58 -20.94 -22.32
CA ASP A 234 -18.05 -20.83 -22.30
C ASP A 234 -18.58 -19.62 -21.52
N LYS A 235 -17.68 -18.83 -20.91
CA LYS A 235 -18.00 -17.68 -20.05
C LYS A 235 -18.82 -18.03 -18.81
N SER A 236 -18.85 -19.30 -18.40
CA SER A 236 -19.48 -19.70 -17.14
C SER A 236 -18.77 -19.06 -15.95
N LEU A 237 -19.54 -18.64 -14.95
CA LEU A 237 -19.06 -17.90 -13.79
C LEU A 237 -19.42 -18.63 -12.49
N GLU A 238 -18.41 -19.06 -11.74
CA GLU A 238 -18.55 -19.63 -10.39
C GLU A 238 -18.24 -18.54 -9.35
N GLN A 239 -19.03 -18.47 -8.28
CA GLN A 239 -18.66 -17.74 -7.07
C GLN A 239 -17.84 -18.65 -6.15
N ALA A 240 -16.60 -18.27 -5.87
CA ALA A 240 -15.68 -19.08 -5.09
C ALA A 240 -15.84 -18.92 -3.57
N THR A 241 -16.43 -17.81 -3.11
CA THR A 241 -16.59 -17.38 -1.71
C THR A 241 -18.05 -17.30 -1.26
N SER A 242 -18.28 -17.10 0.04
CA SER A 242 -19.57 -17.27 0.72
C SER A 242 -20.59 -16.13 0.53
N GLY A 243 -20.22 -14.96 0.01
CA GLY A 243 -21.16 -13.84 -0.15
C GLY A 243 -21.35 -12.96 1.10
N ASP A 244 -20.55 -13.15 2.14
CA ASP A 244 -20.73 -12.48 3.45
C ASP A 244 -19.47 -11.74 3.95
N GLY A 245 -18.39 -11.77 3.17
CA GLY A 245 -17.08 -11.23 3.57
C GLY A 245 -16.54 -10.13 2.65
N LEU A 246 -15.30 -9.76 2.95
CA LEU A 246 -14.47 -8.87 2.15
C LEU A 246 -13.28 -9.68 1.65
N TYR A 247 -13.40 -10.23 0.44
CA TYR A 247 -12.39 -11.08 -0.16
C TYR A 247 -11.74 -10.40 -1.37
N SER A 248 -10.42 -10.58 -1.50
CA SER A 248 -9.60 -9.99 -2.56
C SER A 248 -8.36 -10.86 -2.85
N LEU A 249 -7.51 -10.38 -3.76
CA LEU A 249 -6.19 -10.96 -4.08
C LEU A 249 -6.25 -12.46 -4.45
N PRO A 250 -7.08 -12.86 -5.42
CA PRO A 250 -7.12 -14.25 -5.86
C PRO A 250 -5.79 -14.66 -6.53
N SER A 251 -5.32 -15.88 -6.26
CA SER A 251 -4.06 -16.39 -6.82
C SER A 251 -4.10 -17.93 -6.96
N TRP A 252 -3.36 -18.48 -7.91
CA TRP A 252 -3.35 -19.92 -8.22
C TRP A 252 -1.98 -20.53 -7.93
N SER A 253 -1.98 -21.77 -7.41
CA SER A 253 -0.74 -22.54 -7.29
C SER A 253 -0.10 -22.77 -8.66
N PRO A 254 1.22 -22.96 -8.75
CA PRO A 254 1.91 -23.19 -10.03
C PRO A 254 1.32 -24.30 -10.91
N ASP A 255 0.77 -25.35 -10.31
CA ASP A 255 0.10 -26.45 -11.04
C ASP A 255 -1.41 -26.23 -11.29
N GLY A 256 -1.98 -25.14 -10.76
CA GLY A 256 -3.40 -24.80 -10.87
C GLY A 256 -4.34 -25.64 -10.01
N SER A 257 -3.81 -26.56 -9.19
CA SER A 257 -4.63 -27.46 -8.36
C SER A 257 -5.21 -26.78 -7.12
N LEU A 258 -4.58 -25.70 -6.65
CA LEU A 258 -4.98 -24.95 -5.46
C LEU A 258 -5.25 -23.49 -5.82
N PHE A 259 -6.17 -22.91 -5.04
CA PHE A 259 -6.60 -21.54 -5.21
C PHE A 259 -6.52 -20.81 -3.87
N SER A 260 -5.87 -19.66 -3.83
CA SER A 260 -5.80 -18.80 -2.65
C SER A 260 -6.52 -17.47 -2.86
N TYR A 261 -6.97 -16.90 -1.76
CA TYR A 261 -7.50 -15.54 -1.68
C TYR A 261 -7.36 -15.06 -0.23
N ALA A 262 -7.49 -13.76 -0.01
CA ALA A 262 -7.45 -13.19 1.33
C ALA A 262 -8.68 -12.39 1.66
N GLY A 263 -8.96 -12.28 2.95
CA GLY A 263 -10.08 -11.49 3.43
C GLY A 263 -10.51 -11.90 4.82
N HIS A 264 -11.77 -11.61 5.13
CA HIS A 264 -12.39 -11.98 6.39
C HIS A 264 -13.92 -11.86 6.30
N GLN A 265 -14.61 -12.46 7.26
CA GLN A 265 -16.08 -12.37 7.41
C GLN A 265 -16.53 -11.21 8.30
N LYS A 266 -15.69 -10.16 8.42
CA LYS A 266 -15.98 -8.95 9.21
C LYS A 266 -16.35 -9.22 10.68
N GLY A 267 -15.70 -10.21 11.31
CA GLY A 267 -15.98 -10.60 12.71
C GLY A 267 -15.84 -9.44 13.71
N PHE A 268 -14.98 -8.48 13.41
CA PHE A 268 -14.77 -7.24 14.16
C PHE A 268 -14.98 -6.00 13.26
N ALA A 269 -15.80 -6.11 12.22
CA ALA A 269 -16.02 -5.05 11.23
C ALA A 269 -14.69 -4.52 10.64
N GLY A 270 -14.41 -3.22 10.75
CA GLY A 270 -13.22 -2.58 10.18
C GLY A 270 -11.90 -2.93 10.87
N SER A 271 -11.94 -3.46 12.10
CA SER A 271 -10.74 -3.88 12.84
C SER A 271 -10.37 -5.35 12.61
N THR A 272 -11.14 -6.08 11.78
CA THR A 272 -10.89 -7.51 11.55
C THR A 272 -9.55 -7.71 10.85
N GLN A 273 -8.69 -8.56 11.39
CA GLN A 273 -7.46 -8.98 10.73
C GLN A 273 -7.78 -9.79 9.48
N THR A 274 -6.93 -9.63 8.47
CA THR A 274 -7.07 -10.34 7.20
C THR A 274 -6.40 -11.71 7.27
N GLU A 275 -7.10 -12.71 6.76
CA GLU A 275 -6.71 -14.11 6.77
C GLU A 275 -6.45 -14.60 5.34
N ILE A 276 -5.58 -15.60 5.19
CA ILE A 276 -5.30 -16.27 3.91
C ILE A 276 -6.06 -17.60 3.85
N TYR A 277 -6.90 -17.72 2.84
CA TYR A 277 -7.72 -18.89 2.57
C TYR A 277 -7.12 -19.69 1.41
N ILE A 278 -7.07 -21.02 1.57
CA ILE A 278 -6.71 -21.97 0.51
C ILE A 278 -7.93 -22.84 0.22
N LYS A 279 -8.47 -22.73 -0.99
CA LYS A 279 -9.54 -23.59 -1.51
C LYS A 279 -8.94 -24.81 -2.20
N THR A 280 -9.42 -25.98 -1.78
CA THR A 280 -9.06 -27.30 -2.31
C THR A 280 -10.32 -28.02 -2.79
N SER A 281 -10.17 -29.20 -3.42
CA SER A 281 -11.32 -30.05 -3.76
C SER A 281 -12.08 -30.58 -2.54
N GLN A 282 -11.47 -30.55 -1.35
CA GLN A 282 -12.05 -31.07 -0.10
C GLN A 282 -12.70 -29.97 0.77
N GLY A 283 -12.53 -28.70 0.40
CA GLY A 283 -13.01 -27.56 1.16
C GLY A 283 -11.99 -26.43 1.24
N THR A 284 -12.26 -25.46 2.09
CA THR A 284 -11.43 -24.27 2.29
C THR A 284 -10.75 -24.32 3.66
N ASN A 285 -9.44 -24.11 3.67
CA ASN A 285 -8.62 -24.01 4.87
C ASN A 285 -8.16 -22.56 5.07
N VAL A 286 -8.02 -22.12 6.32
CA VAL A 286 -7.41 -20.83 6.67
C VAL A 286 -6.03 -21.10 7.25
N ILE A 287 -4.97 -20.73 6.53
CA ILE A 287 -3.59 -21.11 6.88
C ILE A 287 -2.94 -20.15 7.89
N THR A 288 -3.56 -18.99 8.12
CA THR A 288 -3.09 -17.96 9.05
C THR A 288 -3.79 -17.98 10.40
N LYS A 289 -4.80 -18.86 10.59
CA LYS A 289 -5.66 -18.90 11.79
C LYS A 289 -4.93 -19.05 13.12
N ALA A 290 -3.73 -19.61 13.12
CA ALA A 290 -2.91 -19.80 14.32
C ALA A 290 -2.13 -18.54 14.74
N TYR A 291 -2.14 -17.48 13.92
CA TYR A 291 -1.34 -16.28 14.10
C TYR A 291 -2.22 -15.07 14.29
N ASP A 292 -2.08 -14.43 15.46
CA ASP A 292 -2.75 -13.17 15.78
C ASP A 292 -1.96 -11.98 15.18
N MET A 293 -1.89 -11.93 13.85
CA MET A 293 -1.04 -11.04 13.06
C MET A 293 -1.81 -10.41 11.90
N GLN A 294 -1.39 -9.22 11.47
CA GLN A 294 -1.96 -8.57 10.29
C GLN A 294 -1.20 -8.99 9.02
N PHE A 295 -1.94 -9.53 8.05
CA PHE A 295 -1.45 -9.89 6.71
C PHE A 295 -2.23 -9.12 5.63
N PRO A 296 -1.60 -8.51 4.63
CA PRO A 296 -0.17 -8.24 4.50
C PRO A 296 0.23 -7.02 5.37
N ASP A 297 1.28 -6.31 4.96
CA ASP A 297 1.76 -5.05 5.55
C ASP A 297 0.65 -4.04 5.90
N SER A 298 0.74 -3.47 7.10
CA SER A 298 -0.12 -2.37 7.59
C SER A 298 0.69 -1.21 8.19
N MET A 299 2.01 -1.20 8.00
CA MET A 299 2.86 -0.10 8.47
C MET A 299 2.68 1.14 7.60
N ILE A 300 2.58 2.31 8.22
CA ILE A 300 2.53 3.58 7.51
C ILE A 300 3.92 4.17 7.29
N SER A 301 4.08 4.84 6.15
CA SER A 301 5.24 5.65 5.78
C SER A 301 4.75 6.85 4.97
N ASP A 302 5.44 7.98 5.07
CA ASP A 302 5.23 9.15 4.19
C ASP A 302 6.12 9.10 2.93
N TRP A 303 7.00 8.11 2.83
CA TRP A 303 7.94 7.96 1.73
C TRP A 303 7.60 6.77 0.84
N ASN A 304 7.58 5.56 1.39
CA ASN A 304 7.41 4.33 0.61
C ASN A 304 5.94 4.08 0.23
N SER A 305 5.74 3.44 -0.92
CA SER A 305 4.43 3.02 -1.39
C SER A 305 4.39 1.50 -1.49
N SER A 306 3.29 0.89 -1.08
CA SER A 306 3.03 -0.54 -1.25
C SER A 306 2.66 -0.92 -2.70
N ALA A 307 2.82 -0.01 -3.68
CA ALA A 307 2.44 -0.22 -5.08
C ALA A 307 3.13 -1.44 -5.73
N GLY A 308 4.29 -1.87 -5.22
CA GLY A 308 5.00 -3.07 -5.67
C GLY A 308 4.75 -4.33 -4.85
N ASN A 309 3.89 -4.30 -3.82
CA ASN A 309 3.58 -5.49 -3.03
C ASN A 309 2.65 -6.41 -3.83
N PRO A 310 3.08 -7.63 -4.21
CA PRO A 310 2.27 -8.56 -5.00
C PRO A 310 1.16 -9.23 -4.15
N GLY A 311 1.06 -8.92 -2.85
CA GLY A 311 0.19 -9.61 -1.91
C GLY A 311 0.75 -11.00 -1.60
N TYR A 312 0.09 -12.03 -2.14
CA TYR A 312 0.40 -13.44 -1.86
C TYR A 312 0.98 -14.13 -3.09
N VAL A 313 2.20 -14.64 -2.95
CA VAL A 313 2.91 -15.33 -4.04
C VAL A 313 3.10 -16.79 -3.70
N TRP A 314 2.59 -17.69 -4.54
CA TRP A 314 2.86 -19.12 -4.39
C TRP A 314 4.33 -19.42 -4.66
N LYS A 315 5.05 -19.90 -3.64
CA LYS A 315 6.43 -20.38 -3.76
C LYS A 315 6.45 -21.64 -4.62
N ASP A 316 5.62 -22.59 -4.24
CA ASP A 316 5.40 -23.90 -4.85
C ASP A 316 3.93 -24.32 -4.63
N ASN A 317 3.57 -25.60 -4.76
CA ASN A 317 2.21 -26.07 -4.51
C ASN A 317 1.93 -26.38 -3.02
N GLN A 318 2.79 -25.93 -2.10
CA GLN A 318 2.69 -26.19 -0.66
C GLN A 318 2.87 -24.93 0.19
N ASN A 319 3.45 -23.86 -0.35
CA ASN A 319 3.83 -22.67 0.41
C ASN A 319 3.43 -21.37 -0.29
N VAL A 320 2.94 -20.41 0.50
CA VAL A 320 2.59 -19.05 0.08
C VAL A 320 3.48 -18.05 0.80
N ILE A 321 4.06 -17.11 0.06
CA ILE A 321 4.87 -16.00 0.56
C ILE A 321 3.97 -14.78 0.75
N THR A 322 4.19 -14.03 1.83
CA THR A 322 3.50 -12.77 2.12
C THR A 322 4.33 -11.87 3.03
N THR A 323 4.07 -10.57 3.01
CA THR A 323 4.47 -9.71 4.13
C THR A 323 3.49 -9.82 5.29
N ALA A 324 3.92 -9.44 6.49
CA ALA A 324 3.04 -9.31 7.65
C ALA A 324 3.62 -8.28 8.64
N SER A 325 2.74 -7.59 9.37
CA SER A 325 3.11 -6.58 10.36
C SER A 325 2.91 -7.06 11.79
N ARG A 326 3.96 -6.92 12.62
CA ARG A 326 3.90 -7.16 14.07
C ARG A 326 4.95 -6.34 14.82
N TYR A 327 4.58 -5.81 16.00
CA TYR A 327 5.51 -5.12 16.91
C TYR A 327 6.37 -4.04 16.23
N GLY A 328 5.70 -3.13 15.49
CA GLY A 328 6.35 -2.04 14.77
C GLY A 328 7.23 -2.45 13.59
N LYS A 329 7.18 -3.72 13.16
CA LYS A 329 7.98 -4.28 12.05
C LYS A 329 7.07 -4.83 10.96
N THR A 330 7.54 -4.79 9.73
CA THR A 330 6.94 -5.56 8.63
C THR A 330 8.02 -6.48 8.08
N GLY A 331 7.76 -7.80 8.15
CA GLY A 331 8.67 -8.84 7.66
C GLY A 331 8.14 -9.53 6.41
N LEU A 332 8.94 -10.48 5.90
CA LEU A 332 8.60 -11.41 4.83
C LEU A 332 8.53 -12.83 5.38
N PHE A 333 7.45 -13.54 5.06
CA PHE A 333 7.13 -14.85 5.63
C PHE A 333 6.71 -15.84 4.54
N SER A 334 6.92 -17.13 4.81
CA SER A 334 6.37 -18.24 4.03
C SER A 334 5.44 -19.06 4.92
N LEU A 335 4.23 -19.36 4.44
CA LEU A 335 3.21 -20.15 5.12
C LEU A 335 2.96 -21.44 4.36
N SER A 336 3.04 -22.58 5.04
CA SER A 336 2.65 -23.87 4.46
C SER A 336 1.13 -24.04 4.42
N LEU A 337 0.63 -25.04 3.66
CA LEU A 337 -0.79 -25.40 3.65
C LEU A 337 -1.34 -25.87 5.00
N ASP A 338 -0.47 -26.36 5.88
CA ASP A 338 -0.81 -26.77 7.24
C ASP A 338 -0.73 -25.61 8.24
N GLY A 339 -0.36 -24.40 7.77
CA GLY A 339 -0.26 -23.19 8.57
C GLY A 339 1.05 -23.05 9.33
N GLU A 340 2.14 -23.70 8.90
CA GLU A 340 3.47 -23.45 9.47
C GLU A 340 4.06 -22.16 8.88
N LEU A 341 4.34 -21.18 9.73
CA LEU A 341 4.99 -19.92 9.36
C LEU A 341 6.51 -20.00 9.52
N THR A 342 7.21 -19.75 8.41
CA THR A 342 8.65 -19.57 8.34
C THR A 342 8.98 -18.09 8.12
N VAL A 343 9.85 -17.54 8.96
CA VAL A 343 10.37 -16.18 8.80
C VAL A 343 11.46 -16.18 7.73
N LEU A 344 11.26 -15.44 6.64
CA LEU A 344 12.25 -15.28 5.57
C LEU A 344 13.14 -14.06 5.82
N TYR A 345 12.54 -12.97 6.30
CA TYR A 345 13.24 -11.76 6.74
C TYR A 345 12.41 -11.02 7.78
N GLU A 346 13.01 -10.65 8.90
CA GLU A 346 12.40 -9.77 9.90
C GLU A 346 13.50 -9.08 10.71
N GLU A 347 13.64 -7.78 10.51
CA GLU A 347 14.50 -6.91 11.30
C GLU A 347 13.70 -5.69 11.77
N ASN A 348 14.36 -4.72 12.41
CA ASN A 348 13.77 -3.42 12.72
C ASN A 348 13.64 -2.60 11.43
N ALA A 349 12.70 -2.99 10.57
CA ALA A 349 12.52 -2.45 9.24
C ALA A 349 11.08 -2.56 8.74
N HIS A 350 10.83 -1.90 7.62
CA HIS A 350 9.61 -1.99 6.81
C HIS A 350 9.93 -2.71 5.49
N VAL A 351 9.50 -3.96 5.34
CA VAL A 351 9.46 -4.62 4.01
C VAL A 351 8.22 -4.14 3.27
N PHE A 352 8.38 -3.15 2.38
CA PHE A 352 7.25 -2.52 1.69
C PHE A 352 6.87 -3.20 0.37
N GLU A 353 7.77 -4.01 -0.20
CA GLU A 353 7.53 -4.78 -1.43
C GLU A 353 8.47 -5.98 -1.55
N TYR A 354 8.14 -6.90 -2.46
CA TYR A 354 9.04 -7.98 -2.85
C TYR A 354 8.71 -8.54 -4.24
N SER A 355 9.72 -9.11 -4.90
CA SER A 355 9.60 -9.97 -6.07
C SER A 355 10.26 -11.32 -5.76
N TYR A 356 9.69 -12.41 -6.23
CA TYR A 356 10.18 -13.77 -5.98
C TYR A 356 10.49 -14.50 -7.28
N HIS A 357 11.72 -15.00 -7.42
CA HIS A 357 12.13 -15.85 -8.52
C HIS A 357 12.20 -17.32 -8.08
N ARG A 358 11.26 -18.12 -8.61
CA ARG A 358 11.01 -19.50 -8.17
C ARG A 358 12.14 -20.47 -8.48
N THR A 359 12.81 -20.32 -9.63
CA THR A 359 13.82 -21.29 -10.07
C THR A 359 15.09 -21.20 -9.24
N SER A 360 15.53 -19.99 -8.88
CA SER A 360 16.70 -19.78 -8.02
C SER A 360 16.37 -19.73 -6.54
N ASP A 361 15.08 -19.72 -6.18
CA ASP A 361 14.57 -19.53 -4.82
C ASP A 361 15.12 -18.25 -4.16
N THR A 362 15.04 -17.13 -4.89
CA THR A 362 15.59 -15.84 -4.47
C THR A 362 14.54 -14.73 -4.49
N PHE A 363 14.74 -13.75 -3.64
CA PHE A 363 13.86 -12.59 -3.49
C PHE A 363 14.64 -11.31 -3.80
N ILE A 364 13.97 -10.34 -4.40
CA ILE A 364 14.36 -8.93 -4.27
C ILE A 364 13.32 -8.28 -3.38
N VAL A 365 13.76 -7.64 -2.31
CA VAL A 365 12.89 -7.03 -1.30
C VAL A 365 13.18 -5.54 -1.21
N GLY A 366 12.12 -4.72 -1.18
CA GLY A 366 12.24 -3.31 -0.84
C GLY A 366 12.20 -3.16 0.67
N ILE A 367 13.29 -2.62 1.24
CA ILE A 367 13.43 -2.43 2.68
C ILE A 367 13.64 -0.94 2.97
N SER A 368 12.92 -0.45 3.97
CA SER A 368 13.12 0.86 4.57
C SER A 368 13.42 0.74 6.06
N GLN A 369 14.25 1.64 6.56
CA GLN A 369 14.58 1.80 7.96
C GLN A 369 14.45 3.28 8.35
N PRO A 370 14.37 3.65 9.64
CA PRO A 370 14.19 5.05 10.06
C PRO A 370 15.26 6.01 9.54
N THR A 371 16.42 5.48 9.13
CA THR A 371 17.58 6.20 8.61
C THR A 371 18.04 5.72 7.23
N ASP A 372 17.25 4.85 6.58
CA ASP A 372 17.44 4.45 5.18
C ASP A 372 16.08 4.51 4.46
N PRO A 373 15.84 5.54 3.63
CA PRO A 373 14.53 5.81 3.06
C PRO A 373 13.94 4.65 2.25
N SER A 374 14.71 4.09 1.32
CA SER A 374 14.19 3.14 0.34
C SER A 374 15.35 2.52 -0.45
N ASN A 375 15.57 1.21 -0.31
CA ASN A 375 16.51 0.46 -1.15
C ASN A 375 15.99 -0.96 -1.46
N LEU A 376 16.47 -1.51 -2.58
CA LEU A 376 16.26 -2.90 -2.95
C LEU A 376 17.40 -3.76 -2.40
N PHE A 377 17.06 -4.97 -1.96
CA PHE A 377 18.01 -5.94 -1.45
C PHE A 377 17.75 -7.32 -2.06
N LEU A 378 18.81 -8.04 -2.41
CA LEU A 378 18.75 -9.45 -2.76
C LEU A 378 18.73 -10.27 -1.47
N LEU A 379 17.78 -11.19 -1.38
CA LEU A 379 17.61 -12.09 -0.26
C LEU A 379 17.52 -13.52 -0.78
N LYS A 380 18.32 -14.42 -0.19
CA LYS A 380 18.16 -15.87 -0.32
C LYS A 380 17.71 -16.43 1.02
N THR A 381 16.93 -17.50 1.01
CA THR A 381 16.46 -18.14 2.24
C THR A 381 17.65 -18.49 3.15
N SER A 382 17.62 -18.00 4.39
CA SER A 382 18.68 -18.18 5.40
C SER A 382 19.99 -17.39 5.21
N ASP A 383 20.05 -16.50 4.22
CA ASP A 383 21.16 -15.55 4.04
C ASP A 383 20.79 -14.14 4.55
N LYS A 384 21.79 -13.27 4.67
CA LYS A 384 21.57 -11.86 4.95
C LYS A 384 21.06 -11.14 3.69
N ALA A 385 20.26 -10.10 3.88
CA ALA A 385 19.89 -9.20 2.79
C ALA A 385 21.13 -8.46 2.27
N HIS A 386 21.35 -8.50 0.96
CA HIS A 386 22.46 -7.84 0.28
C HIS A 386 21.94 -6.64 -0.51
N PRO A 387 22.45 -5.41 -0.27
CA PRO A 387 21.95 -4.23 -0.97
C PRO A 387 22.18 -4.33 -2.47
N LEU A 388 21.15 -4.03 -3.24
CA LEU A 388 21.20 -3.91 -4.69
C LEU A 388 21.23 -2.45 -5.15
N THR A 389 20.72 -1.53 -4.33
CA THR A 389 20.69 -0.09 -4.64
C THR A 389 21.25 0.73 -3.49
N HIS A 390 21.67 1.96 -3.80
CA HIS A 390 22.10 2.97 -2.85
C HIS A 390 21.54 4.36 -3.23
N LEU A 391 20.24 4.44 -3.48
CA LEU A 391 19.61 5.60 -4.14
C LEU A 391 19.91 6.94 -3.44
N ASN A 392 19.80 6.94 -2.12
CA ASN A 392 19.88 8.15 -1.31
C ASN A 392 21.26 8.36 -0.67
N ALA A 393 22.30 7.61 -1.07
CA ALA A 393 23.61 7.69 -0.43
C ALA A 393 24.21 9.11 -0.44
N SER A 394 24.07 9.84 -1.55
CA SER A 394 24.61 11.20 -1.67
C SER A 394 24.02 12.15 -0.65
N ILE A 395 22.69 12.18 -0.49
CA ILE A 395 22.04 13.05 0.49
C ILE A 395 22.30 12.58 1.92
N LEU A 396 22.35 11.26 2.14
CA LEU A 396 22.67 10.68 3.45
C LEU A 396 24.11 10.93 3.90
N ASP A 397 25.04 11.26 2.99
CA ASP A 397 26.39 11.74 3.34
C ASP A 397 26.39 13.20 3.82
N GLU A 398 25.38 13.98 3.47
CA GLU A 398 25.23 15.39 3.86
C GLU A 398 24.38 15.58 5.12
N VAL A 399 23.39 14.72 5.33
CA VAL A 399 22.42 14.85 6.44
C VAL A 399 22.60 13.78 7.51
N GLU A 400 22.36 14.18 8.76
CA GLU A 400 22.25 13.27 9.90
C GLU A 400 20.78 13.00 10.17
N LEU A 401 20.42 11.72 10.22
CA LEU A 401 19.08 11.26 10.58
C LEU A 401 19.11 10.68 12.00
N SER A 402 18.07 10.99 12.77
CA SER A 402 17.90 10.49 14.13
C SER A 402 17.51 9.02 14.13
N GLN A 403 18.23 8.21 14.90
CA GLN A 403 17.85 6.82 15.17
C GLN A 403 16.80 6.78 16.30
N PRO A 404 15.69 6.07 16.12
CA PRO A 404 14.68 5.94 17.18
C PRO A 404 15.13 5.05 18.32
N ILE A 405 14.78 5.47 19.52
CA ILE A 405 14.90 4.67 20.75
C ILE A 405 13.55 4.01 20.98
N THR A 406 13.50 2.67 20.94
CA THR A 406 12.28 1.91 21.19
C THR A 406 11.93 1.91 22.68
N HIS A 407 10.66 2.12 22.97
CA HIS A 407 10.07 2.13 24.30
C HIS A 407 8.87 1.21 24.39
N SER A 408 8.68 0.68 25.59
CA SER A 408 7.50 -0.06 26.01
C SER A 408 6.87 0.71 27.17
N PHE A 409 5.71 1.31 26.92
CA PHE A 409 4.94 2.06 27.89
C PHE A 409 3.86 1.17 28.51
N THR A 410 3.48 1.47 29.74
CA THR A 410 2.35 0.82 30.41
C THR A 410 1.16 1.78 30.43
N ALA A 411 0.04 1.39 29.83
CA ALA A 411 -1.22 2.12 29.91
C ALA A 411 -1.81 2.06 31.33
N ASP A 412 -2.76 2.94 31.63
CA ASP A 412 -3.37 3.06 32.96
C ASP A 412 -4.06 1.76 33.43
N ASP A 413 -4.53 0.92 32.50
CA ASP A 413 -5.15 -0.38 32.74
C ASP A 413 -4.19 -1.57 32.56
N GLY A 414 -2.89 -1.30 32.42
CA GLY A 414 -1.82 -2.31 32.38
C GLY A 414 -1.49 -2.85 30.99
N TRP A 415 -2.11 -2.35 29.93
CA TRP A 415 -1.75 -2.72 28.56
C TRP A 415 -0.34 -2.23 28.20
N THR A 416 0.37 -3.00 27.39
CA THR A 416 1.69 -2.59 26.88
C THR A 416 1.52 -1.85 25.56
N ILE A 417 2.07 -0.65 25.49
CA ILE A 417 2.05 0.23 24.31
C ILE A 417 3.48 0.39 23.81
N GLU A 418 3.75 -0.04 22.58
CA GLU A 418 5.06 0.18 21.97
C GLU A 418 5.13 1.57 21.33
N GLY A 419 6.31 2.19 21.40
CA GLY A 419 6.58 3.44 20.70
C GLY A 419 8.06 3.74 20.59
N TRP A 420 8.35 4.92 20.06
CA TRP A 420 9.70 5.34 19.72
C TRP A 420 9.91 6.81 20.02
N LEU A 421 11.14 7.14 20.42
CA LEU A 421 11.57 8.52 20.64
C LEU A 421 12.75 8.85 19.71
N LEU A 422 12.59 9.85 18.86
CA LEU A 422 13.71 10.49 18.17
C LEU A 422 14.30 11.58 19.06
N LYS A 423 15.62 11.56 19.20
CA LYS A 423 16.36 12.70 19.74
C LYS A 423 16.45 13.82 18.70
N PRO A 424 16.48 15.09 19.13
CA PRO A 424 16.74 16.21 18.25
C PRO A 424 18.14 16.15 17.64
N PHE A 425 18.30 16.70 16.45
CA PHE A 425 19.61 16.85 15.81
C PHE A 425 20.56 17.65 16.70
N GLY A 426 21.81 17.19 16.80
CA GLY A 426 22.83 17.85 17.65
C GLY A 426 22.53 17.76 19.15
N PHE A 427 21.81 16.73 19.60
CA PHE A 427 21.47 16.50 21.00
C PHE A 427 22.69 16.63 21.94
N GLN A 428 22.52 17.39 23.03
CA GLN A 428 23.48 17.57 24.10
C GLN A 428 22.81 17.27 25.45
N GLU A 429 23.48 16.50 26.31
CA GLU A 429 22.89 16.01 27.56
C GLU A 429 22.56 17.12 28.57
N ASP A 430 23.20 18.30 28.47
CA ASP A 430 23.02 19.44 29.37
C ASP A 430 21.99 20.48 28.87
N GLN A 431 21.32 20.20 27.74
CA GLN A 431 20.29 21.06 27.16
C GLN A 431 18.89 20.48 27.35
N SER A 432 17.88 21.36 27.30
CA SER A 432 16.47 20.98 27.30
C SER A 432 15.84 21.17 25.93
N TYR A 433 14.98 20.23 25.52
CA TYR A 433 14.39 20.21 24.18
C TYR A 433 12.86 20.05 24.23
N PRO A 434 12.11 20.77 23.38
CA PRO A 434 10.66 20.59 23.26
C PRO A 434 10.32 19.21 22.70
N LEU A 435 9.17 18.68 23.11
CA LEU A 435 8.66 17.38 22.65
C LEU A 435 7.47 17.56 21.71
N ILE A 436 7.42 16.79 20.63
CA ILE A 436 6.23 16.65 19.78
C ILE A 436 5.72 15.21 19.90
N LEU A 437 4.45 15.06 20.25
CA LEU A 437 3.73 13.80 20.12
C LEU A 437 3.11 13.70 18.71
N GLU A 438 3.48 12.66 17.97
CA GLU A 438 2.96 12.34 16.65
C GLU A 438 1.98 11.18 16.71
N VAL A 439 0.77 11.38 16.19
CA VAL A 439 -0.32 10.39 16.23
C VAL A 439 -0.66 9.93 14.82
N HIS A 440 -0.56 8.63 14.56
CA HIS A 440 -0.85 8.09 13.22
C HIS A 440 -2.34 8.14 12.86
N GLY A 441 -2.61 8.10 11.55
CA GLY A 441 -3.94 7.89 10.99
C GLY A 441 -4.40 6.42 11.09
N GLY A 442 -5.64 6.14 10.68
CA GLY A 442 -6.23 4.80 10.73
C GLY A 442 -7.65 4.83 11.34
N PRO A 443 -7.86 4.30 12.55
CA PRO A 443 -6.86 3.99 13.58
C PRO A 443 -6.14 2.65 13.39
N HIS A 444 -6.67 1.77 12.54
CA HIS A 444 -6.10 0.46 12.24
C HIS A 444 -4.93 0.57 11.26
N ALA A 445 -3.83 1.13 11.75
CA ALA A 445 -2.54 1.25 11.07
C ALA A 445 -1.42 0.97 12.08
N MET A 446 -0.16 1.14 11.69
CA MET A 446 0.97 0.93 12.59
C MET A 446 2.13 1.86 12.23
N TYR A 447 2.60 2.68 13.18
CA TYR A 447 3.94 3.27 13.12
C TYR A 447 5.01 2.21 13.39
N GLY A 448 6.26 2.49 13.03
CA GLY A 448 7.32 1.52 13.26
C GLY A 448 8.67 1.96 12.75
N TYR A 449 9.39 1.00 12.17
CA TYR A 449 10.73 1.19 11.65
C TYR A 449 10.75 1.61 10.16
N ALA A 450 9.69 2.22 9.62
CA ALA A 450 9.76 2.87 8.31
C ALA A 450 10.50 4.20 8.41
N PHE A 451 11.15 4.62 7.32
CA PHE A 451 11.54 6.02 7.17
C PHE A 451 10.28 6.90 7.12
N PHE A 452 10.37 8.03 7.83
CA PHE A 452 9.33 9.04 7.88
C PHE A 452 10.01 10.42 7.79
N HIS A 453 9.86 11.09 6.65
CA HIS A 453 10.51 12.38 6.37
C HIS A 453 10.05 13.44 7.38
N GLU A 454 8.75 13.51 7.68
CA GLU A 454 8.19 14.48 8.64
C GLU A 454 8.86 14.36 10.02
N LEU A 455 9.01 13.14 10.54
CA LEU A 455 9.63 12.90 11.85
C LEU A 455 11.11 13.33 11.86
N GLN A 456 11.84 13.06 10.78
CA GLN A 456 13.25 13.46 10.64
C GLN A 456 13.42 14.97 10.49
N VAL A 457 12.51 15.65 9.82
CA VAL A 457 12.50 17.12 9.74
C VAL A 457 12.24 17.74 11.10
N LEU A 458 11.27 17.22 11.86
CA LEU A 458 10.99 17.72 13.22
C LEU A 458 12.20 17.51 14.15
N ALA A 459 12.82 16.33 14.13
CA ALA A 459 14.06 16.08 14.85
C ALA A 459 15.18 17.04 14.40
N GLY A 460 15.30 17.27 13.09
CA GLY A 460 16.24 18.22 12.49
C GLY A 460 16.04 19.68 12.92
N LYS A 461 14.80 20.07 13.25
CA LYS A 461 14.45 21.39 13.79
C LYS A 461 14.68 21.53 15.30
N GLY A 462 15.16 20.48 15.96
CA GLY A 462 15.51 20.52 17.39
C GLY A 462 14.39 20.04 18.32
N TYR A 463 13.37 19.34 17.80
CA TYR A 463 12.34 18.71 18.63
C TYR A 463 12.72 17.27 18.95
N ALA A 464 12.42 16.83 20.17
CA ALA A 464 12.24 15.40 20.42
C ALA A 464 10.89 14.98 19.80
N VAL A 465 10.84 13.78 19.22
CA VAL A 465 9.62 13.30 18.55
C VAL A 465 9.23 11.95 19.13
N LEU A 466 8.08 11.90 19.82
CA LEU A 466 7.50 10.68 20.35
C LEU A 466 6.37 10.22 19.44
N TYR A 467 6.39 8.97 19.02
CA TYR A 467 5.33 8.35 18.24
C TYR A 467 5.11 6.93 18.74
N THR A 468 3.86 6.50 18.85
CA THR A 468 3.48 5.23 19.48
C THR A 468 2.39 4.52 18.68
N ASN A 469 2.14 3.26 19.03
CA ASN A 469 1.00 2.48 18.56
C ASN A 469 0.03 2.26 19.72
N PRO A 470 -0.92 3.17 19.99
CA PRO A 470 -1.95 2.98 21.01
C PRO A 470 -2.91 1.85 20.62
N ARG A 471 -3.73 1.38 21.57
CA ARG A 471 -4.78 0.40 21.25
C ARG A 471 -5.65 0.88 20.09
N GLY A 472 -6.05 -0.05 19.22
CA GLY A 472 -6.61 0.27 17.91
C GLY A 472 -5.64 0.10 16.75
N SER A 473 -4.32 0.09 17.01
CA SER A 473 -3.30 -0.14 15.99
C SER A 473 -3.24 -1.61 15.54
N TYR A 474 -2.86 -1.84 14.28
CA TYR A 474 -2.46 -3.18 13.85
C TYR A 474 -1.07 -3.54 14.40
N GLY A 475 -0.73 -4.84 14.32
CA GLY A 475 0.59 -5.37 14.72
C GLY A 475 0.69 -5.90 16.16
N TYR A 476 -0.40 -5.84 16.93
CA TYR A 476 -0.44 -6.25 18.35
C TYR A 476 -1.60 -7.22 18.67
N GLY A 477 -2.21 -7.81 17.64
CA GLY A 477 -3.28 -8.78 17.76
C GLY A 477 -4.70 -8.21 17.62
N GLN A 478 -5.67 -9.09 17.37
CA GLN A 478 -7.06 -8.79 17.05
C GLN A 478 -7.76 -8.11 18.22
N THR A 479 -7.46 -8.53 19.44
CA THR A 479 -8.02 -7.92 20.66
C THR A 479 -7.53 -6.47 20.80
N PHE A 480 -6.26 -6.20 20.44
CA PHE A 480 -5.67 -4.87 20.55
C PHE A 480 -6.23 -3.90 19.50
N VAL A 481 -6.34 -4.34 18.25
CA VAL A 481 -6.88 -3.50 17.15
C VAL A 481 -8.39 -3.25 17.32
N ASP A 482 -9.16 -4.19 17.88
CA ASP A 482 -10.60 -4.01 18.11
C ASP A 482 -10.92 -3.16 19.35
N ALA A 483 -9.98 -3.03 20.30
CA ALA A 483 -10.23 -2.39 21.59
C ALA A 483 -10.68 -0.92 21.51
N VAL A 484 -10.39 -0.23 20.40
CA VAL A 484 -10.80 1.17 20.19
C VAL A 484 -12.21 1.29 19.60
N ARG A 485 -12.78 0.21 19.06
CA ARG A 485 -14.05 0.26 18.34
C ARG A 485 -15.20 0.59 19.29
N GLY A 486 -15.89 1.69 19.04
CA GLY A 486 -16.91 2.27 19.92
C GLY A 486 -16.35 3.11 21.08
N ASP A 487 -15.03 3.31 21.16
CA ASP A 487 -14.31 4.00 22.24
C ASP A 487 -13.26 5.01 21.71
N TYR A 488 -13.50 5.60 20.53
CA TYR A 488 -12.57 6.60 19.94
C TYR A 488 -12.39 7.80 20.87
N GLY A 489 -11.16 8.10 21.29
CA GLY A 489 -10.87 9.15 22.27
C GLY A 489 -11.02 8.69 23.73
N GLY A 490 -11.31 7.41 23.95
CA GLY A 490 -11.34 6.79 25.26
C GLY A 490 -9.96 6.29 25.65
N ASN A 491 -9.77 4.97 25.66
CA ASN A 491 -8.54 4.40 26.18
C ASN A 491 -7.32 4.57 25.27
N ASP A 492 -7.51 4.74 23.97
CA ASP A 492 -6.44 5.04 23.03
C ASP A 492 -5.87 6.46 23.23
N TYR A 493 -6.72 7.42 23.64
CA TYR A 493 -6.30 8.73 24.12
C TYR A 493 -5.47 8.62 25.40
N THR A 494 -5.89 7.78 26.37
CA THR A 494 -5.11 7.59 27.60
C THR A 494 -3.78 6.90 27.34
N ASP A 495 -3.72 5.91 26.44
CA ASP A 495 -2.48 5.24 26.04
C ASP A 495 -1.41 6.25 25.58
N LEU A 496 -1.84 7.22 24.77
CA LEU A 496 -0.97 8.30 24.28
C LEU A 496 -0.49 9.22 25.41
N LEU A 497 -1.37 9.58 26.36
CA LEU A 497 -0.97 10.40 27.50
C LEU A 497 -0.02 9.67 28.45
N SER A 498 -0.29 8.40 28.78
CA SER A 498 0.59 7.58 29.61
C SER A 498 1.98 7.43 28.98
N ALA A 499 2.06 7.34 27.64
CA ALA A 499 3.34 7.33 26.94
C ALA A 499 4.09 8.67 27.05
N VAL A 500 3.41 9.81 26.95
CA VAL A 500 4.01 11.14 27.16
C VAL A 500 4.53 11.28 28.60
N ASP A 501 3.73 10.87 29.60
CA ASP A 501 4.12 10.91 31.02
C ASP A 501 5.38 10.09 31.28
N GLN A 502 5.38 8.83 30.86
CA GLN A 502 6.54 7.94 31.03
C GLN A 502 7.77 8.42 30.27
N THR A 503 7.59 9.07 29.13
CA THR A 503 8.72 9.66 28.37
C THR A 503 9.32 10.84 29.13
N VAL A 504 8.49 11.75 29.64
CA VAL A 504 8.94 12.90 30.44
C VAL A 504 9.64 12.45 31.72
N ASP A 505 9.10 11.44 32.41
CA ASP A 505 9.68 10.91 33.64
C ASP A 505 11.02 10.21 33.40
N ALA A 506 11.17 9.54 32.25
CA ALA A 506 12.40 8.84 31.87
C ALA A 506 13.54 9.79 31.45
N TYR A 507 13.21 10.99 30.97
CA TYR A 507 14.17 11.88 30.31
C TYR A 507 14.12 13.32 30.86
N GLY A 508 15.02 13.63 31.80
CA GLY A 508 15.11 14.96 32.42
C GLY A 508 15.55 16.10 31.49
N TRP A 509 15.92 15.81 30.24
CA TRP A 509 16.23 16.80 29.20
C TRP A 509 15.00 17.20 28.36
N ILE A 510 13.83 16.59 28.58
CA ILE A 510 12.59 17.02 27.92
C ILE A 510 12.05 18.27 28.60
N ASP A 511 11.82 19.31 27.79
CA ASP A 511 11.18 20.54 28.24
C ASP A 511 9.66 20.33 28.39
N VAL A 512 9.25 20.05 29.62
CA VAL A 512 7.86 19.79 29.99
C VAL A 512 6.92 20.98 29.80
N ASP A 513 7.47 22.19 29.72
CA ASP A 513 6.69 23.40 29.47
C ASP A 513 6.44 23.61 27.97
N ASN A 514 7.12 22.88 27.09
CA ASN A 514 7.01 23.01 25.63
C ASN A 514 6.75 21.66 24.95
N ILE A 515 5.56 21.11 25.17
CA ILE A 515 5.07 19.90 24.50
C ILE A 515 4.03 20.27 23.44
N GLY A 516 4.20 19.79 22.20
CA GLY A 516 3.23 19.91 21.11
C GLY A 516 2.62 18.55 20.72
N VAL A 517 1.53 18.58 19.95
CA VAL A 517 0.89 17.39 19.37
C VAL A 517 0.49 17.60 17.93
N THR A 518 0.62 16.58 17.10
CA THR A 518 0.17 16.59 15.70
C THR A 518 -0.24 15.20 15.24
N GLY A 519 -1.02 15.16 14.16
CA GLY A 519 -1.46 13.92 13.55
C GLY A 519 -2.43 14.16 12.39
N GLY A 520 -2.50 13.16 11.51
CA GLY A 520 -3.33 13.19 10.31
C GLY A 520 -4.50 12.21 10.37
N SER A 521 -5.64 12.55 9.76
CA SER A 521 -6.83 11.67 9.68
C SER A 521 -7.33 11.32 11.09
N TYR A 522 -7.29 10.05 11.50
CA TYR A 522 -7.55 9.64 12.88
C TYR A 522 -6.66 10.38 13.88
N GLY A 523 -5.36 10.51 13.60
CA GLY A 523 -4.44 11.31 14.42
C GLY A 523 -4.82 12.80 14.49
N GLY A 524 -5.48 13.32 13.46
CA GLY A 524 -6.06 14.67 13.49
C GLY A 524 -7.29 14.76 14.37
N PHE A 525 -8.17 13.75 14.35
CA PHE A 525 -9.24 13.61 15.35
C PHE A 525 -8.68 13.57 16.77
N MET A 526 -7.65 12.76 17.01
CA MET A 526 -7.02 12.63 18.31
C MET A 526 -6.34 13.93 18.74
N THR A 527 -5.70 14.65 17.82
CA THR A 527 -5.13 15.98 18.08
C THR A 527 -6.21 16.97 18.53
N ASN A 528 -7.36 17.00 17.84
CA ASN A 528 -8.51 17.82 18.23
C ASN A 528 -9.05 17.43 19.62
N TRP A 529 -9.13 16.12 19.86
CA TRP A 529 -9.62 15.55 21.13
C TRP A 529 -8.70 15.91 22.30
N MET A 530 -7.40 15.76 22.16
CA MET A 530 -6.43 16.07 23.21
C MET A 530 -6.53 17.52 23.68
N VAL A 531 -6.54 18.48 22.76
CA VAL A 531 -6.57 19.91 23.12
C VAL A 531 -7.92 20.37 23.70
N SER A 532 -8.99 19.58 23.56
CA SER A 532 -10.26 19.85 24.24
C SER A 532 -10.36 19.23 25.64
N HIS A 533 -9.47 18.28 25.98
CA HIS A 533 -9.51 17.53 27.24
C HIS A 533 -8.35 17.85 28.18
N THR A 534 -7.27 18.45 27.69
CA THR A 534 -6.13 18.86 28.52
C THR A 534 -5.46 20.13 28.00
N ASN A 535 -4.85 20.90 28.91
CA ASN A 535 -4.05 22.10 28.60
C ASN A 535 -2.53 21.81 28.60
N ARG A 536 -2.13 20.53 28.59
CA ARG A 536 -0.72 20.11 28.61
C ARG A 536 0.02 20.58 27.37
N PHE A 537 -0.60 20.46 26.20
CA PHE A 537 0.02 20.78 24.92
C PHE A 537 -0.01 22.29 24.65
N LYS A 538 1.13 22.88 24.33
CA LYS A 538 1.27 24.32 24.03
C LYS A 538 0.97 24.69 22.60
N ALA A 539 1.10 23.71 21.69
CA ALA A 539 0.77 23.87 20.29
C ALA A 539 0.15 22.56 19.76
N ALA A 540 -0.74 22.68 18.79
CA ALA A 540 -1.35 21.54 18.11
C ALA A 540 -1.47 21.80 16.61
N VAL A 541 -1.08 20.81 15.80
CA VAL A 541 -1.25 20.84 14.35
C VAL A 541 -2.13 19.67 13.94
N THR A 542 -3.41 19.96 13.67
CA THR A 542 -4.38 18.96 13.24
C THR A 542 -4.42 18.89 11.71
N GLN A 543 -4.15 17.72 11.12
CA GLN A 543 -4.09 17.56 9.67
C GLN A 543 -5.24 16.66 9.18
N ARG A 544 -5.89 17.02 8.05
CA ARG A 544 -6.93 16.21 7.37
C ARG A 544 -7.93 15.53 8.34
N SER A 545 -8.33 16.27 9.38
CA SER A 545 -8.91 15.74 10.62
C SER A 545 -10.40 15.45 10.55
N ILE A 546 -10.92 14.83 11.62
CA ILE A 546 -12.35 14.69 11.88
C ILE A 546 -12.68 15.47 13.16
N SER A 547 -13.67 16.37 13.08
CA SER A 547 -14.16 17.16 14.22
C SER A 547 -15.64 16.89 14.55
N ASN A 548 -16.37 16.23 13.65
CA ASN A 548 -17.78 15.92 13.82
C ASN A 548 -18.17 14.64 13.07
N TRP A 549 -18.36 13.54 13.82
CA TRP A 549 -18.71 12.21 13.28
C TRP A 549 -20.08 12.15 12.59
N LEU A 550 -21.04 12.99 13.00
CA LEU A 550 -22.35 13.07 12.33
C LEU A 550 -22.20 13.63 10.92
N SER A 551 -21.42 14.70 10.76
CA SER A 551 -21.11 15.24 9.43
C SER A 551 -20.26 14.28 8.60
N PHE A 552 -19.31 13.58 9.23
CA PHE A 552 -18.49 12.57 8.57
C PHE A 552 -19.33 11.46 7.96
N TYR A 553 -20.34 10.95 8.68
CA TYR A 553 -21.26 9.92 8.18
C TYR A 553 -21.89 10.30 6.82
N GLY A 554 -22.37 11.55 6.68
CA GLY A 554 -23.06 12.01 5.48
C GLY A 554 -22.16 12.59 4.39
N VAL A 555 -20.94 13.05 4.73
CA VAL A 555 -20.05 13.76 3.81
C VAL A 555 -18.85 12.93 3.38
N SER A 556 -18.34 12.02 4.21
CA SER A 556 -17.20 11.18 3.83
C SER A 556 -17.59 10.16 2.75
N ASP A 557 -16.65 9.82 1.86
CA ASP A 557 -16.81 8.74 0.88
C ASP A 557 -16.92 7.34 1.52
N ILE A 558 -16.47 7.20 2.77
CA ILE A 558 -16.59 5.98 3.58
C ILE A 558 -17.58 6.09 4.75
N GLY A 559 -18.12 7.29 5.00
CA GLY A 559 -18.88 7.60 6.23
C GLY A 559 -20.08 6.68 6.47
N TYR A 560 -20.81 6.32 5.42
CA TYR A 560 -22.04 5.54 5.51
C TYR A 560 -21.87 4.13 6.09
N PHE A 561 -20.68 3.54 5.97
CA PHE A 561 -20.36 2.23 6.56
C PHE A 561 -19.33 2.34 7.69
N PHE A 562 -18.30 3.17 7.52
CA PHE A 562 -17.18 3.28 8.45
C PHE A 562 -17.65 3.72 9.83
N THR A 563 -18.49 4.76 9.90
CA THR A 563 -19.00 5.24 11.19
C THR A 563 -19.74 4.15 11.95
N LYS A 564 -20.53 3.30 11.26
CA LYS A 564 -21.24 2.18 11.89
C LYS A 564 -20.27 1.12 12.41
N TRP A 565 -19.20 0.84 11.66
CA TRP A 565 -18.20 -0.15 12.04
C TRP A 565 -17.41 0.31 13.26
N GLU A 566 -17.00 1.57 13.23
CA GLU A 566 -16.00 2.14 14.13
C GLU A 566 -16.56 2.82 15.37
N ILE A 567 -17.61 3.62 15.20
CA ILE A 567 -18.23 4.40 16.29
C ILE A 567 -19.48 3.70 16.83
N GLY A 568 -20.09 2.83 16.02
CA GLY A 568 -21.39 2.20 16.31
C GLY A 568 -22.56 2.97 15.69
N LEU A 569 -23.79 2.66 16.11
CA LEU A 569 -24.98 3.36 15.63
C LEU A 569 -25.04 4.75 16.27
N ILE A 570 -24.91 5.80 15.46
CA ILE A 570 -25.26 7.16 15.88
C ILE A 570 -26.79 7.22 16.00
N CYS A 571 -27.30 7.10 17.23
CA CYS A 571 -28.72 7.25 17.55
C CYS A 571 -29.15 8.72 17.54
#